data_AF-A0A165F0N2-F1
#
_entry.id   AF-A0A165F0N2-F1
#
_cell.length_a   1.000
_cell.length_b   1.000
_cell.length_c   1.000
_cell.angle_alpha   90.00
_cell.angle_beta   90.00
_cell.angle_gamma   90.00
#
_symmetry.space_group_name_H-M   'P 1'
#
loop_
_entity.id
_entity.type
_entity.pdbx_description
1 polymer ?
#
loop_
_entity_poly.entity_id
_entity_poly.type
_entity_poly.pdbx_seq_one_letter_code
_entity_poly.pdbx_strand_id
1 'polypeptide(L)'
;MTGEDYSSRLPTEMMASIFDLLAQPDVLRVARVCHRWRAVARSLPTFYAHLALKTEDLDSLPAYRQKLEQYTRRMRDAAGAGFRLSLTLNVQWDEDLISDDSGSYNSRDTHNLDKSMSTLVHQTVIRALPEYLASIIQLHVSLPQICFHNLQKSLVRPAPELQSMTLDNLDDGDFDLAIDLFSGHAPKLTTLRLTNVGLRGKPSVPALSAVCSLHLEYYTDSIIPHIAANFPALQHLTIEDLDSAEENAEDVSLALAPCCALETLVVTLGVVERGLPVALEAFLNAQSIPRIYFRLYYGYDGDVGVAVGSLLARFHSPVHLSLYLLDETEKDAVPEPLLVHEIAGRSGYPTGSHLVIELHSVDNNTRLTILVDHEESPSVVGRVVSSIPNLVTELNLGLADEEDGQHFTSLPQLTILRVYLDTLDNRYGWEIDVFDNHGPAVRCPCLDQVVICTSGRYGLERLQVIRAILREFVLTDSARPRPLLVLQGEPLPELVTSPLLLSCVRGITVGPRHAFSKTAECCSTAHVSLVSG
;
A
#
# COMPACT_ATOMS: atom_id res chain seq x y z
N MET A 1 17.12 -40.39 32.17
CA MET A 1 16.32 -39.44 32.96
C MET A 1 15.08 -39.09 32.15
N THR A 2 13.92 -39.63 32.50
CA THR A 2 12.63 -39.23 31.93
C THR A 2 12.22 -37.92 32.61
N GLY A 3 12.56 -36.78 32.01
CA GLY A 3 12.04 -35.49 32.49
C GLY A 3 10.51 -35.51 32.42
N GLU A 4 9.84 -35.08 33.49
CA GLU A 4 8.39 -34.96 33.49
C GLU A 4 7.94 -33.96 32.40
N ASP A 5 7.04 -34.39 31.51
CA ASP A 5 6.42 -33.50 30.53
C ASP A 5 5.33 -32.67 31.21
N TYR A 6 5.71 -31.50 31.72
CA TYR A 6 4.78 -30.55 32.34
C TYR A 6 3.74 -30.01 31.36
N SER A 7 3.97 -30.09 30.05
CA SER A 7 2.99 -29.63 29.07
C SER A 7 1.70 -30.44 29.15
N SER A 8 1.76 -31.71 29.58
CA SER A 8 0.60 -32.60 29.84
C SER A 8 -0.47 -31.97 30.73
N ARG A 9 -0.09 -30.98 31.57
CA ARG A 9 -0.99 -30.25 32.47
C ARG A 9 -1.76 -29.11 31.78
N LEU A 10 -1.31 -28.64 30.62
CA LEU A 10 -2.00 -27.62 29.83
C LEU A 10 -3.08 -28.27 28.95
N PRO A 11 -4.32 -27.76 28.89
CA PRO A 11 -5.32 -28.16 27.90
C PRO A 11 -4.83 -27.99 26.45
N THR A 12 -5.37 -28.79 25.53
CA THR A 12 -4.99 -28.76 24.11
C THR A 12 -5.33 -27.41 23.47
N GLU A 13 -6.44 -26.82 23.88
CA GLU A 13 -6.93 -25.53 23.43
C GLU A 13 -5.96 -24.41 23.81
N MET A 14 -5.43 -24.42 25.04
CA MET A 14 -4.42 -23.45 25.48
C MET A 14 -3.12 -23.59 24.69
N MET A 15 -2.67 -24.82 24.43
CA MET A 15 -1.48 -25.04 23.58
C MET A 15 -1.73 -24.58 22.14
N ALA A 16 -2.92 -24.83 21.59
CA ALA A 16 -3.29 -24.38 20.26
C ALA A 16 -3.26 -22.86 20.19
N SER A 17 -3.86 -22.15 21.16
CA SER A 17 -3.80 -20.69 21.24
C SER A 17 -2.39 -20.14 21.38
N ILE A 18 -1.51 -20.81 22.15
CA ILE A 18 -0.10 -20.41 22.24
C ILE A 18 0.60 -20.60 20.88
N PHE A 19 0.36 -21.72 20.21
CA PHE A 19 0.98 -22.01 18.93
C PHE A 19 0.42 -21.16 17.78
N ASP A 20 -0.81 -20.67 17.90
CA ASP A 20 -1.44 -19.76 16.92
C ASP A 20 -0.73 -18.39 16.86
N LEU A 21 -0.03 -18.02 17.95
CA LEU A 21 0.83 -16.83 18.01
C LEU A 21 2.23 -17.06 17.40
N LEU A 22 2.56 -18.29 17.00
CA LEU A 22 3.86 -18.64 16.44
C LEU A 22 3.84 -18.53 14.92
N ALA A 23 4.92 -17.96 14.36
CA ALA A 23 5.18 -18.06 12.93
C ALA A 23 5.41 -19.51 12.52
N GLN A 24 5.19 -19.84 11.24
CA GLN A 24 5.30 -21.22 10.73
C GLN A 24 6.62 -21.93 11.09
N PRO A 25 7.81 -21.29 11.04
CA PRO A 25 9.05 -21.96 11.40
C PRO A 25 9.05 -22.47 12.84
N ASP A 26 8.43 -21.70 13.74
CA ASP A 26 8.34 -22.03 15.16
C ASP A 26 7.27 -23.10 15.41
N VAL A 27 6.17 -23.07 14.66
CA VAL A 27 5.15 -24.15 14.67
C VAL A 27 5.76 -25.51 14.28
N LEU A 28 6.66 -25.52 13.29
CA LEU A 28 7.39 -26.73 12.91
C LEU A 28 8.41 -27.17 13.97
N ARG A 29 9.06 -26.22 14.66
CA ARG A 29 9.99 -26.51 15.77
C ARG A 29 9.26 -27.13 16.96
N VAL A 30 8.13 -26.56 17.38
CA VAL A 30 7.34 -27.11 18.50
C VAL A 30 6.77 -28.49 18.17
N ALA A 31 6.41 -28.75 16.91
CA ALA A 31 5.95 -30.06 16.45
C ALA A 31 7.02 -31.17 16.54
N ARG A 32 8.30 -30.83 16.72
CA ARG A 32 9.40 -31.80 16.90
C ARG A 32 9.59 -32.21 18.36
N VAL A 33 9.04 -31.46 19.32
CA VAL A 33 9.25 -31.67 20.77
C VAL A 33 8.71 -33.01 21.24
N CYS A 34 7.40 -33.25 21.08
CA CYS A 34 6.77 -34.53 21.46
C CYS A 34 5.55 -34.83 20.57
N HIS A 35 5.00 -36.04 20.68
CA HIS A 35 3.83 -36.47 19.89
C HIS A 35 2.59 -35.59 20.14
N ARG A 36 2.39 -35.15 21.38
CA ARG A 36 1.25 -34.30 21.75
C ARG A 36 1.34 -32.93 21.08
N TRP A 37 2.49 -32.28 21.17
CA TRP A 37 2.71 -30.97 20.54
C TRP A 37 2.57 -31.06 19.03
N ARG A 38 3.06 -32.15 18.42
CA ARG A 38 2.87 -32.42 16.99
C ARG A 38 1.41 -32.55 16.61
N ALA A 39 0.59 -33.21 17.42
CA ALA A 39 -0.84 -33.36 17.16
C ALA A 39 -1.56 -32.00 17.20
N VAL A 40 -1.22 -31.15 18.17
CA VAL A 40 -1.77 -29.78 18.27
C VAL A 40 -1.29 -28.89 17.14
N ALA A 41 0.01 -28.92 16.83
CA ALA A 41 0.56 -28.15 15.72
C ALA A 41 -0.14 -28.51 14.40
N ARG A 42 -0.38 -29.80 14.14
CA ARG A 42 -1.07 -30.27 12.93
C ARG A 42 -2.47 -29.71 12.72
N SER A 43 -3.18 -29.31 13.77
CA SER A 43 -4.52 -28.69 13.63
C SER A 43 -4.49 -27.21 13.27
N LEU A 44 -3.35 -26.53 13.43
CA LEU A 44 -3.23 -25.09 13.21
C LEU A 44 -3.05 -24.77 11.73
N PRO A 45 -3.69 -23.72 11.17
CA PRO A 45 -3.50 -23.29 9.78
C PRO A 45 -2.04 -23.14 9.34
N THR A 46 -1.17 -22.71 10.24
CA THR A 46 0.26 -22.45 10.01
C THR A 46 1.13 -23.72 9.92
N PHE A 47 0.60 -24.92 10.19
CA PHE A 47 1.34 -26.17 10.02
C PHE A 47 1.23 -26.68 8.56
N TYR A 48 2.21 -26.32 7.74
CA TYR A 48 2.29 -26.73 6.33
C TYR A 48 3.75 -26.94 5.89
N ALA A 49 3.94 -27.65 4.78
CA ALA A 49 5.23 -27.78 4.11
C ALA A 49 5.37 -26.67 3.07
N HIS A 50 6.37 -25.81 3.23
CA HIS A 50 6.73 -24.80 2.24
C HIS A 50 7.78 -25.38 1.27
N LEU A 51 7.48 -25.34 -0.02
CA LEU A 51 8.35 -25.82 -1.08
C LEU A 51 8.51 -24.70 -2.11
N ALA A 52 9.74 -24.24 -2.30
CA ALA A 52 10.09 -23.25 -3.31
C ALA A 52 11.00 -23.86 -4.38
N LEU A 53 10.64 -23.66 -5.63
CA LEU A 53 11.46 -23.84 -6.81
C LEU A 53 11.95 -22.46 -7.25
N LYS A 54 13.26 -22.27 -7.27
CA LYS A 54 13.94 -21.11 -7.84
C LYS A 54 14.96 -21.60 -8.85
N THR A 55 15.01 -20.98 -10.03
CA THR A 55 15.89 -21.38 -11.12
C THR A 55 16.83 -20.28 -11.62
N GLU A 56 16.85 -19.12 -10.97
CA GLU A 56 17.64 -17.92 -11.32
C GLU A 56 19.14 -18.22 -11.53
N ASP A 57 19.70 -19.23 -10.85
CA ASP A 57 21.14 -19.57 -10.89
C ASP A 57 21.50 -20.78 -11.80
N LEU A 58 20.59 -21.24 -12.66
CA LEU A 58 20.81 -22.46 -13.45
C LEU A 58 21.26 -22.14 -14.87
N ASP A 59 22.42 -22.69 -15.25
CA ASP A 59 23.11 -22.43 -16.53
C ASP A 59 22.90 -23.53 -17.58
N SER A 60 22.28 -24.65 -17.22
CA SER A 60 22.24 -25.84 -18.07
C SER A 60 20.95 -26.66 -17.92
N LEU A 61 20.41 -27.12 -19.04
CA LEU A 61 19.17 -27.91 -19.10
C LEU A 61 19.18 -29.18 -18.22
N PRO A 62 20.28 -29.94 -18.07
CA PRO A 62 20.37 -31.04 -17.12
C PRO A 62 20.20 -30.60 -15.66
N ALA A 63 20.76 -29.45 -15.27
CA ALA A 63 20.61 -28.91 -13.92
C ALA A 63 19.16 -28.49 -13.65
N TYR A 64 18.51 -27.83 -14.60
CA TYR A 64 17.07 -27.54 -14.55
C TYR A 64 16.25 -28.81 -14.36
N ARG A 65 16.48 -29.84 -15.19
CA ARG A 65 15.77 -31.12 -15.10
C ARG A 65 15.91 -31.75 -13.71
N GLN A 66 17.13 -31.86 -13.21
CA GLN A 66 17.39 -32.44 -11.89
C GLN A 66 16.67 -31.67 -10.78
N LYS A 67 16.70 -30.33 -10.84
CA LYS A 67 16.04 -29.45 -9.86
C LYS A 67 14.51 -29.62 -9.89
N LEU A 68 13.91 -29.62 -11.09
CA LEU A 68 12.48 -29.83 -11.28
C LEU A 68 12.02 -31.21 -10.78
N GLU A 69 12.77 -32.27 -11.10
CA GLU A 69 12.49 -33.63 -10.62
C GLU A 69 12.61 -33.75 -9.10
N GLN A 70 13.62 -33.11 -8.51
CA GLN A 70 13.78 -33.05 -7.06
C GLN A 70 12.61 -32.32 -6.40
N TYR A 71 12.18 -31.19 -6.98
CA TYR A 71 11.04 -30.42 -6.50
C TYR A 71 9.74 -31.25 -6.53
N THR A 72 9.41 -31.88 -7.66
CA THR A 72 8.23 -32.74 -7.77
C THR A 72 8.28 -33.94 -6.82
N ARG A 73 9.47 -34.52 -6.59
CA ARG A 73 9.64 -35.59 -5.59
C ARG A 73 9.32 -35.09 -4.18
N ARG A 74 9.85 -33.93 -3.79
CA ARG A 74 9.58 -33.32 -2.47
C ARG A 74 8.10 -32.98 -2.29
N MET A 75 7.44 -32.49 -3.35
CA MET A 75 6.00 -32.24 -3.35
C MET A 75 5.21 -33.52 -3.06
N ARG A 76 5.53 -34.62 -3.76
CA ARG A 76 4.93 -35.93 -3.53
C ARG A 76 5.17 -36.44 -2.11
N ASP A 77 6.41 -36.37 -1.62
CA ASP A 77 6.77 -36.88 -0.30
C ASP A 77 6.05 -36.10 0.81
N ALA A 78 5.95 -34.77 0.68
CA ALA A 78 5.23 -33.92 1.63
C ALA A 78 3.71 -34.20 1.63
N ALA A 79 3.11 -34.29 0.44
CA ALA A 79 1.70 -34.62 0.31
C ALA A 79 1.38 -36.03 0.84
N GLY A 80 2.23 -37.01 0.53
CA GLY A 80 2.09 -38.40 1.01
C GLY A 80 2.24 -38.52 2.53
N ALA A 81 2.98 -37.60 3.15
CA ALA A 81 3.07 -37.48 4.61
C ALA A 81 1.88 -36.71 5.24
N GLY A 82 0.91 -36.26 4.43
CA GLY A 82 -0.30 -35.57 4.87
C GLY A 82 -0.09 -34.10 5.23
N PHE A 83 0.95 -33.46 4.70
CA PHE A 83 1.13 -32.01 4.86
C PHE A 83 0.25 -31.24 3.87
N ARG A 84 -0.30 -30.11 4.35
CA ARG A 84 -0.74 -29.04 3.46
C ARG A 84 0.48 -28.39 2.82
N LEU A 85 0.31 -27.84 1.63
CA LEU A 85 1.40 -27.37 0.79
C LEU A 85 1.29 -25.86 0.54
N SER A 86 2.39 -25.16 0.76
CA SER A 86 2.64 -23.81 0.25
C SER A 86 3.70 -23.95 -0.84
N LEU A 87 3.30 -23.73 -2.10
CA LEU A 87 4.13 -23.95 -3.28
C LEU A 87 4.53 -22.62 -3.90
N THR A 88 5.82 -22.43 -4.14
CA THR A 88 6.36 -21.33 -4.93
C THR A 88 7.07 -21.91 -6.15
N LEU A 89 6.59 -21.57 -7.34
CA LEU A 89 7.13 -21.96 -8.62
C LEU A 89 7.69 -20.72 -9.30
N ASN A 90 8.96 -20.38 -9.07
CA ASN A 90 9.65 -19.37 -9.84
C ASN A 90 10.55 -20.05 -10.88
N VAL A 91 10.13 -20.00 -12.15
CA VAL A 91 10.95 -20.46 -13.26
C VAL A 91 11.20 -19.27 -14.17
N GLN A 92 12.42 -18.75 -14.09
CA GLN A 92 12.94 -17.74 -15.00
C GLN A 92 14.07 -18.38 -15.79
N TRP A 93 14.13 -18.06 -17.08
CA TRP A 93 15.31 -18.29 -17.90
C TRP A 93 15.54 -17.01 -18.69
N ASP A 94 16.78 -16.54 -18.64
CA ASP A 94 17.18 -15.23 -19.14
C ASP A 94 17.20 -15.24 -20.68
N GLU A 95 16.40 -14.38 -21.30
CA GLU A 95 16.44 -14.15 -22.75
C GLU A 95 17.70 -13.36 -23.14
N ASP A 96 18.26 -12.55 -22.22
CA ASP A 96 19.39 -11.65 -22.45
C ASP A 96 20.76 -12.34 -22.37
N LEU A 97 20.85 -13.58 -21.89
CA LEU A 97 22.08 -14.38 -22.01
C LEU A 97 22.52 -14.61 -23.47
N ILE A 98 21.73 -14.18 -24.45
CA ILE A 98 22.02 -14.31 -25.88
C ILE A 98 22.09 -12.93 -26.58
N SER A 99 21.82 -11.81 -25.88
CA SER A 99 21.75 -10.45 -26.46
C SER A 99 23.03 -9.62 -26.30
N ASP A 100 24.15 -10.21 -25.87
CA ASP A 100 25.45 -9.52 -25.82
C ASP A 100 26.01 -9.24 -27.24
N ASP A 101 25.58 -8.10 -27.79
CA ASP A 101 26.34 -7.06 -28.53
C ASP A 101 27.24 -7.49 -29.71
N SER A 102 27.24 -8.76 -30.11
CA SER A 102 27.77 -9.18 -31.39
C SER A 102 26.63 -9.08 -32.40
N GLY A 103 26.68 -8.09 -33.31
CA GLY A 103 25.69 -7.83 -34.36
C GLY A 103 25.51 -8.97 -35.40
N SER A 104 25.43 -10.21 -34.94
CA SER A 104 25.25 -11.43 -35.70
C SER A 104 23.78 -11.82 -35.63
N TYR A 105 23.07 -11.60 -36.74
CA TYR A 105 21.65 -11.89 -36.97
C TYR A 105 21.23 -13.38 -36.89
N ASN A 106 21.94 -14.22 -36.14
CA ASN A 106 21.63 -15.65 -36.02
C ASN A 106 20.70 -15.93 -34.82
N SER A 107 19.52 -15.31 -34.81
CA SER A 107 18.47 -15.48 -33.78
C SER A 107 17.73 -16.84 -33.80
N ARG A 108 18.31 -17.88 -34.41
CA ARG A 108 17.62 -19.18 -34.57
C ARG A 108 17.80 -20.14 -33.39
N ASP A 109 18.81 -19.95 -32.57
CA ASP A 109 19.11 -20.89 -31.48
C ASP A 109 18.35 -20.59 -30.18
N THR A 110 17.91 -19.34 -29.96
CA THR A 110 17.10 -18.91 -28.78
C THR A 110 15.78 -19.67 -28.69
N HIS A 111 15.01 -19.72 -29.78
CA HIS A 111 13.69 -20.37 -29.83
C HIS A 111 13.69 -21.88 -29.49
N ASN A 112 14.82 -22.57 -29.67
CA ASN A 112 14.91 -24.00 -29.35
C ASN A 112 15.00 -24.24 -27.84
N LEU A 113 15.58 -23.31 -27.09
CA LEU A 113 15.70 -23.42 -25.63
C LEU A 113 14.33 -23.23 -24.97
N ASP A 114 13.56 -22.20 -25.35
CA ASP A 114 12.24 -21.92 -24.78
C ASP A 114 11.29 -23.10 -24.91
N LYS A 115 11.25 -23.70 -26.10
CA LYS A 115 10.42 -24.87 -26.36
C LYS A 115 10.84 -26.07 -25.51
N SER A 116 12.15 -26.29 -25.36
CA SER A 116 12.69 -27.40 -24.57
C SER A 116 12.44 -27.20 -23.08
N MET A 117 12.61 -25.97 -22.59
CA MET A 117 12.38 -25.56 -21.21
C MET A 117 10.89 -25.61 -20.85
N SER A 118 10.03 -25.01 -21.65
CA SER A 118 8.57 -25.09 -21.50
C SER A 118 8.09 -26.55 -21.50
N THR A 119 8.60 -27.39 -22.40
CA THR A 119 8.27 -28.82 -22.42
C THR A 119 8.72 -29.52 -21.13
N LEU A 120 9.92 -29.22 -20.65
CA LEU A 120 10.46 -29.81 -19.43
C LEU A 120 9.65 -29.40 -18.18
N VAL A 121 9.37 -28.10 -18.01
CA VAL A 121 8.54 -27.55 -16.92
C VAL A 121 7.13 -28.15 -16.97
N HIS A 122 6.54 -28.23 -18.17
CA HIS A 122 5.25 -28.85 -18.37
C HIS A 122 5.21 -30.31 -17.91
N GLN A 123 6.16 -31.12 -18.40
CA GLN A 123 6.19 -32.57 -18.15
C GLN A 123 6.51 -32.93 -16.69
N THR A 124 7.27 -32.09 -15.98
CA THR A 124 7.77 -32.41 -14.63
C THR A 124 6.95 -31.79 -13.50
N VAL A 125 6.59 -30.50 -13.61
CA VAL A 125 5.95 -29.74 -12.52
C VAL A 125 4.47 -29.50 -12.82
N ILE A 126 4.14 -28.86 -13.94
CA ILE A 126 2.75 -28.48 -14.27
C ILE A 126 1.86 -29.72 -14.36
N ARG A 127 2.35 -30.81 -14.98
CA ARG A 127 1.60 -32.07 -15.07
C ARG A 127 1.30 -32.71 -13.71
N ALA A 128 2.17 -32.51 -12.73
CA ALA A 128 2.02 -33.09 -11.39
C ALA A 128 1.11 -32.27 -10.48
N LEU A 129 1.01 -30.94 -10.71
CA LEU A 129 0.22 -30.02 -9.90
C LEU A 129 -1.24 -30.46 -9.62
N PRO A 130 -2.02 -30.98 -10.60
CA PRO A 130 -3.40 -31.39 -10.38
C PRO A 130 -3.57 -32.52 -9.35
N GLU A 131 -2.53 -33.30 -9.08
CA GLU A 131 -2.56 -34.37 -8.07
C GLU A 131 -2.59 -33.82 -6.65
N TYR A 132 -2.13 -32.58 -6.45
CA TYR A 132 -1.89 -32.00 -5.12
C TYR A 132 -2.77 -30.79 -4.82
N LEU A 133 -3.58 -30.28 -5.77
CA LEU A 133 -4.45 -29.10 -5.59
C LEU A 133 -5.35 -29.17 -4.35
N ALA A 134 -5.83 -30.36 -3.97
CA ALA A 134 -6.65 -30.53 -2.76
C ALA A 134 -5.90 -30.28 -1.44
N SER A 135 -4.56 -30.29 -1.46
CA SER A 135 -3.69 -30.07 -0.29
C SER A 135 -2.98 -28.72 -0.33
N ILE A 136 -3.04 -27.99 -1.45
CA ILE A 136 -2.37 -26.71 -1.61
C ILE A 136 -3.20 -25.63 -0.93
N ILE A 137 -2.56 -24.91 0.00
CA ILE A 137 -3.15 -23.74 0.69
C ILE A 137 -2.65 -22.42 0.10
N GLN A 138 -1.45 -22.41 -0.48
CA GLN A 138 -0.84 -21.23 -1.11
C GLN A 138 -0.16 -21.67 -2.40
N LEU A 139 -0.43 -20.95 -3.49
CA LEU A 139 0.14 -21.23 -4.81
C LEU A 139 0.69 -19.95 -5.41
N HIS A 140 2.01 -19.82 -5.45
CA HIS A 140 2.71 -18.75 -6.16
C HIS A 140 3.37 -19.31 -7.41
N VAL A 141 3.01 -18.79 -8.58
CA VAL A 141 3.52 -19.23 -9.88
C VAL A 141 4.02 -18.04 -10.67
N SER A 142 5.31 -17.98 -10.92
CA SER A 142 5.98 -17.07 -11.85
C SER A 142 6.63 -17.90 -12.95
N LEU A 143 6.10 -17.80 -14.16
CA LEU A 143 6.51 -18.59 -15.32
C LEU A 143 6.53 -17.69 -16.57
N PRO A 144 7.26 -18.06 -17.63
CA PRO A 144 7.12 -17.40 -18.92
C PRO A 144 5.77 -17.74 -19.57
N GLN A 145 5.25 -16.84 -20.39
CA GLN A 145 3.92 -16.91 -21.01
C GLN A 145 3.69 -18.22 -21.75
N ILE A 146 4.72 -18.77 -22.40
CA ILE A 146 4.65 -20.06 -23.12
C ILE A 146 4.22 -21.24 -22.24
N CYS A 147 4.38 -21.15 -20.91
CA CYS A 147 3.96 -22.18 -19.97
C CYS A 147 2.50 -22.02 -19.49
N PHE A 148 1.94 -20.82 -19.57
CA PHE A 148 0.67 -20.48 -18.92
C PHE A 148 -0.53 -21.25 -19.50
N HIS A 149 -0.59 -21.49 -20.80
CA HIS A 149 -1.63 -22.34 -21.39
C HIS A 149 -1.68 -23.74 -20.79
N ASN A 150 -0.50 -24.34 -20.58
CA ASN A 150 -0.38 -25.65 -19.95
C ASN A 150 -0.72 -25.59 -18.46
N LEU A 151 -0.35 -24.48 -17.79
CA LEU A 151 -0.71 -24.23 -16.40
C LEU A 151 -2.23 -24.21 -16.24
N GLN A 152 -2.98 -23.44 -17.05
CA GLN A 152 -4.44 -23.37 -16.95
C GLN A 152 -5.11 -24.74 -17.03
N LYS A 153 -4.71 -25.55 -18.01
CA LYS A 153 -5.23 -26.92 -18.17
C LYS A 153 -4.97 -27.79 -16.95
N SER A 154 -3.87 -27.54 -16.22
CA SER A 154 -3.55 -28.25 -14.99
C SER A 154 -4.37 -27.76 -13.79
N LEU A 155 -4.78 -26.49 -13.79
CA LEU A 155 -5.56 -25.88 -12.71
C LEU A 155 -7.08 -26.16 -12.79
N VAL A 156 -7.53 -27.05 -13.68
CA VAL A 156 -8.96 -27.36 -13.84
C VAL A 156 -9.54 -28.12 -12.64
N ARG A 157 -8.74 -28.78 -11.79
CA ARG A 157 -9.29 -29.55 -10.64
C ARG A 157 -9.63 -28.66 -9.44
N PRO A 158 -10.63 -29.04 -8.61
CA PRO A 158 -10.97 -28.30 -7.40
C PRO A 158 -9.78 -28.06 -6.47
N ALA A 159 -9.75 -26.86 -5.87
CA ALA A 159 -8.74 -26.45 -4.90
C ALA A 159 -9.41 -26.03 -3.58
N PRO A 160 -10.04 -26.98 -2.84
CA PRO A 160 -10.88 -26.68 -1.67
C PRO A 160 -10.14 -26.00 -0.51
N GLU A 161 -8.83 -26.23 -0.40
CA GLU A 161 -7.99 -25.69 0.68
C GLU A 161 -7.20 -24.44 0.30
N LEU A 162 -7.24 -24.02 -0.97
CA LEU A 162 -6.47 -22.88 -1.47
C LEU A 162 -6.98 -21.58 -0.86
N GLN A 163 -6.08 -20.82 -0.22
CA GLN A 163 -6.38 -19.57 0.48
C GLN A 163 -5.79 -18.36 -0.22
N SER A 164 -4.57 -18.52 -0.74
CA SER A 164 -3.84 -17.46 -1.44
C SER A 164 -3.24 -17.98 -2.74
N MET A 165 -3.32 -17.16 -3.78
CA MET A 165 -2.77 -17.47 -5.09
C MET A 165 -2.08 -16.24 -5.66
N THR A 166 -0.89 -16.44 -6.24
CA THR A 166 -0.13 -15.44 -6.97
C THR A 166 0.20 -15.98 -8.35
N LEU A 167 -0.13 -15.24 -9.39
CA LEU A 167 0.25 -15.56 -10.78
C LEU A 167 1.01 -14.39 -11.38
N ASP A 168 2.27 -14.64 -11.74
CA ASP A 168 3.12 -13.65 -12.38
C ASP A 168 3.44 -14.10 -13.80
N ASN A 169 2.89 -13.37 -14.77
CA ASN A 169 3.24 -13.52 -16.18
C ASN A 169 4.39 -12.56 -16.51
N LEU A 170 5.55 -13.13 -16.83
CA LEU A 170 6.78 -12.37 -17.03
C LEU A 170 6.86 -11.66 -18.38
N ASP A 171 5.96 -11.98 -19.32
CA ASP A 171 5.97 -11.43 -20.69
C ASP A 171 4.72 -10.56 -20.94
N ASP A 172 4.84 -9.51 -21.77
CA ASP A 172 3.84 -8.49 -22.13
C ASP A 172 2.63 -8.98 -22.95
N GLY A 173 2.09 -10.15 -22.60
CA GLY A 173 1.05 -10.81 -23.38
C GLY A 173 -0.30 -10.90 -22.69
N ASP A 174 -1.36 -10.67 -23.47
CA ASP A 174 -2.75 -10.88 -23.06
C ASP A 174 -2.99 -12.35 -22.70
N PHE A 175 -2.96 -12.67 -21.41
CA PHE A 175 -3.27 -13.98 -20.88
C PHE A 175 -4.49 -13.94 -19.97
N ASP A 176 -5.64 -14.32 -20.49
CA ASP A 176 -6.87 -14.39 -19.72
C ASP A 176 -6.96 -15.64 -18.84
N LEU A 177 -7.44 -15.49 -17.60
CA LEU A 177 -7.82 -16.64 -16.75
C LEU A 177 -8.91 -17.52 -17.38
N ALA A 178 -8.73 -18.84 -17.26
CA ALA A 178 -9.71 -19.83 -17.69
C ALA A 178 -10.99 -19.78 -16.83
N ILE A 179 -12.15 -19.90 -17.47
CA ILE A 179 -13.46 -19.81 -16.80
C ILE A 179 -13.67 -21.01 -15.84
N ASP A 180 -13.11 -22.16 -16.20
CA ASP A 180 -13.13 -23.40 -15.43
C ASP A 180 -11.96 -23.54 -14.44
N LEU A 181 -11.29 -22.43 -14.10
CA LEU A 181 -10.27 -22.40 -13.06
C LEU A 181 -10.78 -23.08 -11.79
N PHE A 182 -10.03 -24.07 -11.31
CA PHE A 182 -10.38 -24.93 -10.17
C PHE A 182 -11.74 -25.61 -10.27
N SER A 183 -12.26 -25.89 -11.47
CA SER A 183 -13.64 -26.35 -11.70
C SER A 183 -14.67 -25.40 -11.06
N GLY A 184 -14.34 -24.12 -10.92
CA GLY A 184 -15.16 -23.13 -10.21
C GLY A 184 -15.21 -23.31 -8.69
N HIS A 185 -14.32 -24.13 -8.09
CA HIS A 185 -14.38 -24.51 -6.68
C HIS A 185 -13.06 -24.24 -5.93
N ALA A 186 -12.96 -23.02 -5.39
CA ALA A 186 -11.91 -22.60 -4.46
C ALA A 186 -12.53 -21.73 -3.33
N PRO A 187 -13.40 -22.31 -2.47
CA PRO A 187 -14.22 -21.55 -1.53
C PRO A 187 -13.43 -20.81 -0.43
N LYS A 188 -12.17 -21.18 -0.21
CA LYS A 188 -11.28 -20.55 0.78
C LYS A 188 -10.35 -19.51 0.16
N LEU A 189 -10.38 -19.31 -1.17
CA LEU A 189 -9.48 -18.39 -1.85
C LEU A 189 -9.90 -16.95 -1.56
N THR A 190 -9.23 -16.32 -0.60
CA THR A 190 -9.53 -14.97 -0.13
C THR A 190 -8.56 -13.93 -0.69
N THR A 191 -7.33 -14.34 -1.02
CA THR A 191 -6.26 -13.44 -1.46
C THR A 191 -5.74 -13.85 -2.82
N LEU A 192 -5.73 -12.91 -3.76
CA LEU A 192 -5.23 -13.11 -5.11
C LEU A 192 -4.27 -11.99 -5.49
N ARG A 193 -3.08 -12.35 -5.99
CA ARG A 193 -2.16 -11.43 -6.66
C ARG A 193 -2.00 -11.85 -8.11
N LEU A 194 -2.15 -10.90 -9.02
CA LEU A 194 -1.98 -11.12 -10.44
C LEU A 194 -1.02 -10.06 -10.98
N THR A 195 -0.09 -10.50 -11.81
CA THR A 195 0.88 -9.63 -12.47
C THR A 195 0.80 -9.93 -13.96
N ASN A 196 0.32 -8.96 -14.75
CA ASN A 196 0.12 -9.09 -16.19
C ASN A 196 -0.75 -10.31 -16.61
N VAL A 197 -1.85 -10.56 -15.89
CA VAL A 197 -2.83 -11.62 -16.18
C VAL A 197 -4.19 -11.01 -16.52
N GLY A 198 -4.63 -11.14 -17.77
CA GLY A 198 -5.91 -10.64 -18.27
C GLY A 198 -7.13 -11.07 -17.43
N LEU A 199 -8.03 -10.10 -17.21
CA LEU A 199 -9.33 -10.30 -16.57
C LEU A 199 -10.42 -10.28 -17.63
N ARG A 200 -11.19 -11.37 -17.74
CA ARG A 200 -12.31 -11.43 -18.68
C ARG A 200 -13.52 -10.66 -18.16
N GLY A 201 -14.18 -9.93 -19.06
CA GLY A 201 -15.45 -9.28 -18.73
C GLY A 201 -16.59 -10.26 -18.45
N LYS A 202 -16.86 -11.21 -19.36
CA LYS A 202 -17.89 -12.25 -19.18
C LYS A 202 -17.55 -13.54 -19.93
N PRO A 203 -17.91 -14.72 -19.39
CA PRO A 203 -18.46 -14.94 -18.05
C PRO A 203 -17.39 -14.76 -16.95
N SER A 204 -17.83 -14.42 -15.73
CA SER A 204 -16.97 -14.31 -14.54
C SER A 204 -16.39 -15.67 -14.15
N VAL A 205 -15.18 -15.71 -13.59
CA VAL A 205 -14.53 -16.94 -13.12
C VAL A 205 -15.07 -17.33 -11.73
N PRO A 206 -15.89 -18.40 -11.58
CA PRO A 206 -16.61 -18.67 -10.32
C PRO A 206 -15.70 -18.94 -9.12
N ALA A 207 -14.51 -19.50 -9.36
CA ALA A 207 -13.55 -19.80 -8.30
C ALA A 207 -13.00 -18.55 -7.60
N LEU A 208 -13.15 -17.36 -8.19
CA LEU A 208 -12.67 -16.09 -7.63
C LEU A 208 -13.74 -15.36 -6.79
N SER A 209 -14.94 -15.92 -6.68
CA SER A 209 -16.08 -15.27 -6.02
C SER A 209 -15.89 -14.99 -4.52
N ALA A 210 -14.98 -15.72 -3.85
CA ALA A 210 -14.66 -15.55 -2.43
C ALA A 210 -13.45 -14.62 -2.17
N VAL A 211 -12.80 -14.12 -3.23
CA VAL A 211 -11.63 -13.25 -3.10
C VAL A 211 -12.08 -11.90 -2.52
N CYS A 212 -11.55 -11.58 -1.34
CA CYS A 212 -11.80 -10.30 -0.67
C CYS A 212 -10.58 -9.36 -0.73
N SER A 213 -9.39 -9.86 -1.07
CA SER A 213 -8.17 -9.08 -1.25
C SER A 213 -7.55 -9.37 -2.61
N LEU A 214 -7.52 -8.37 -3.48
CA LEU A 214 -6.95 -8.45 -4.82
C LEU A 214 -5.77 -7.49 -4.96
N HIS A 215 -4.68 -7.99 -5.52
CA HIS A 215 -3.50 -7.22 -5.89
C HIS A 215 -3.25 -7.39 -7.39
N LEU A 216 -3.20 -6.29 -8.13
CA LEU A 216 -2.98 -6.24 -9.56
C LEU A 216 -1.70 -5.45 -9.80
N GLU A 217 -0.79 -5.95 -10.62
CA GLU A 217 0.49 -5.30 -10.94
C GLU A 217 0.73 -5.32 -12.46
N TYR A 218 1.24 -4.20 -13.00
CA TYR A 218 1.47 -3.97 -14.44
C TYR A 218 0.20 -4.15 -15.29
N TYR A 219 -0.83 -3.35 -14.97
CA TYR A 219 -2.09 -3.36 -15.70
C TYR A 219 -2.39 -2.02 -16.34
N THR A 220 -3.14 -2.04 -17.44
CA THR A 220 -3.79 -0.84 -17.96
C THR A 220 -5.15 -0.63 -17.31
N ASP A 221 -5.67 0.60 -17.30
CA ASP A 221 -6.98 0.93 -16.73
C ASP A 221 -8.17 0.21 -17.39
N SER A 222 -7.95 -0.43 -18.55
CA SER A 222 -8.91 -1.29 -19.24
C SER A 222 -9.43 -2.47 -18.41
N ILE A 223 -8.72 -2.89 -17.35
CA ILE A 223 -9.16 -4.01 -16.50
C ILE A 223 -10.22 -3.62 -15.47
N ILE A 224 -10.35 -2.33 -15.16
CA ILE A 224 -11.18 -1.84 -14.06
C ILE A 224 -12.66 -2.23 -14.20
N PRO A 225 -13.28 -2.16 -15.41
CA PRO A 225 -14.65 -2.64 -15.63
C PRO A 225 -14.87 -4.11 -15.33
N HIS A 226 -13.82 -4.93 -15.30
CA HIS A 226 -13.90 -6.39 -15.12
C HIS A 226 -13.73 -6.84 -13.67
N ILE A 227 -13.26 -5.95 -12.78
CA ILE A 227 -12.98 -6.28 -11.37
C ILE A 227 -14.27 -6.71 -10.65
N ALA A 228 -15.30 -5.86 -10.65
CA ALA A 228 -16.55 -6.13 -9.92
C ALA A 228 -17.25 -7.43 -10.36
N ALA A 229 -17.13 -7.77 -11.66
CA ALA A 229 -17.74 -8.97 -12.22
C ALA A 229 -17.04 -10.25 -11.74
N ASN A 230 -15.71 -10.24 -11.59
CA ASN A 230 -14.94 -11.41 -11.18
C ASN A 230 -14.81 -11.53 -9.66
N PHE A 231 -14.88 -10.42 -8.93
CA PHE A 231 -14.60 -10.34 -7.49
C PHE A 231 -15.76 -9.69 -6.71
N PRO A 232 -16.94 -10.33 -6.64
CA PRO A 232 -18.10 -9.77 -5.97
C PRO A 232 -17.94 -9.59 -4.45
N ALA A 233 -16.99 -10.29 -3.82
CA ALA A 233 -16.69 -10.20 -2.38
C ALA A 233 -15.50 -9.27 -2.06
N LEU A 234 -15.04 -8.48 -3.03
CA LEU A 234 -13.83 -7.67 -2.91
C LEU A 234 -13.98 -6.56 -1.86
N GLN A 235 -13.06 -6.55 -0.89
CA GLN A 235 -12.97 -5.56 0.20
C GLN A 235 -11.68 -4.72 0.12
N HIS A 236 -10.59 -5.31 -0.37
CA HIS A 236 -9.30 -4.66 -0.51
C HIS A 236 -8.80 -4.82 -1.94
N LEU A 237 -8.54 -3.70 -2.61
CA LEU A 237 -7.99 -3.66 -3.96
C LEU A 237 -6.69 -2.88 -3.96
N THR A 238 -5.62 -3.52 -4.44
CA THR A 238 -4.33 -2.88 -4.72
C THR A 238 -4.08 -2.95 -6.22
N ILE A 239 -3.72 -1.83 -6.83
CA ILE A 239 -3.30 -1.73 -8.23
C ILE A 239 -1.94 -1.05 -8.25
N GLU A 240 -0.90 -1.80 -8.57
CA GLU A 240 0.46 -1.33 -8.72
C GLU A 240 0.78 -1.09 -10.20
N ASP A 241 1.44 0.03 -10.46
CA ASP A 241 1.96 0.47 -11.76
C ASP A 241 0.85 0.44 -12.82
N LEU A 242 -0.23 1.18 -12.54
CA LEU A 242 -1.36 1.32 -13.45
C LEU A 242 -1.01 2.22 -14.63
N ASP A 243 -1.09 1.69 -15.84
CA ASP A 243 -0.89 2.45 -17.07
C ASP A 243 -2.23 2.94 -17.66
N SER A 244 -2.20 4.05 -18.40
CA SER A 244 -3.33 4.47 -19.21
C SER A 244 -3.37 3.63 -20.48
N ALA A 245 -4.54 3.05 -20.82
CA ALA A 245 -4.72 2.50 -22.16
C ALA A 245 -4.48 3.59 -23.22
N GLU A 246 -3.80 3.23 -24.31
CA GLU A 246 -3.55 4.17 -25.42
C GLU A 246 -4.87 4.73 -25.99
N GLU A 247 -4.86 6.02 -26.34
CA GLU A 247 -6.01 6.91 -26.64
C GLU A 247 -6.98 6.49 -27.75
N ASN A 248 -6.80 5.33 -28.37
CA ASN A 248 -7.65 4.86 -29.46
C ASN A 248 -9.06 4.41 -28.99
N ALA A 249 -9.40 4.57 -27.71
CA ALA A 249 -10.64 4.12 -27.10
C ALA A 249 -11.75 5.20 -27.05
N GLU A 250 -11.86 6.07 -28.06
CA GLU A 250 -12.82 7.20 -28.08
C GLU A 250 -14.33 6.83 -27.97
N ASP A 251 -14.71 5.55 -27.92
CA ASP A 251 -16.12 5.12 -27.95
C ASP A 251 -16.54 4.09 -26.88
N VAL A 252 -15.67 3.76 -25.91
CA VAL A 252 -16.06 2.77 -24.88
C VAL A 252 -16.86 3.46 -23.79
N SER A 253 -18.19 3.39 -23.88
CA SER A 253 -19.08 3.66 -22.74
C SER A 253 -18.78 2.65 -21.62
N LEU A 254 -17.95 3.05 -20.65
CA LEU A 254 -17.55 2.22 -19.52
C LEU A 254 -18.73 2.10 -18.52
N ALA A 255 -19.60 1.13 -18.77
CA ALA A 255 -20.62 0.73 -17.80
C ALA A 255 -19.94 -0.02 -16.64
N LEU A 256 -19.50 0.71 -15.62
CA LEU A 256 -18.87 0.16 -14.44
C LEU A 256 -19.92 -0.39 -13.46
N ALA A 257 -19.79 -1.66 -13.10
CA ALA A 257 -20.53 -2.21 -11.98
C ALA A 257 -19.84 -1.79 -10.66
N PRO A 258 -20.59 -1.28 -9.66
CA PRO A 258 -20.00 -0.91 -8.38
C PRO A 258 -19.48 -2.14 -7.62
N CYS A 259 -18.33 -2.01 -6.97
CA CYS A 259 -17.80 -2.95 -5.99
C CYS A 259 -18.38 -2.62 -4.61
N CYS A 260 -19.65 -2.98 -4.37
CA CYS A 260 -20.40 -2.53 -3.19
C CYS A 260 -19.75 -2.87 -1.81
N ALA A 261 -18.79 -3.79 -1.76
CA ALA A 261 -18.10 -4.20 -0.53
C ALA A 261 -16.69 -3.60 -0.38
N LEU A 262 -16.23 -2.75 -1.32
CA LEU A 262 -14.85 -2.26 -1.32
C LEU A 262 -14.61 -1.27 -0.17
N GLU A 263 -13.74 -1.64 0.76
CA GLU A 263 -13.39 -0.84 1.94
C GLU A 263 -12.10 -0.06 1.74
N THR A 264 -11.13 -0.66 1.04
CA THR A 264 -9.80 -0.10 0.84
C THR A 264 -9.37 -0.20 -0.62
N LEU A 265 -8.90 0.92 -1.16
CA LEU A 265 -8.26 1.01 -2.47
C LEU A 265 -6.85 1.57 -2.32
N VAL A 266 -5.86 0.87 -2.87
CA VAL A 266 -4.46 1.30 -2.96
C VAL A 266 -4.08 1.34 -4.43
N VAL A 267 -3.56 2.48 -4.91
CA VAL A 267 -3.15 2.65 -6.31
C VAL A 267 -1.76 3.27 -6.37
N THR A 268 -0.84 2.66 -7.11
CA THR A 268 0.38 3.33 -7.57
C THR A 268 0.23 3.67 -9.04
N LEU A 269 0.51 4.92 -9.39
CA LEU A 269 0.28 5.47 -10.72
C LEU A 269 1.53 6.21 -11.19
N GLY A 270 2.09 5.76 -12.32
CA GLY A 270 3.02 6.55 -13.10
C GLY A 270 2.24 7.66 -13.80
N VAL A 271 2.53 8.91 -13.47
CA VAL A 271 1.66 10.02 -13.87
C VAL A 271 1.68 10.24 -15.39
N VAL A 272 0.48 10.34 -15.94
CA VAL A 272 0.21 10.71 -17.32
C VAL A 272 -0.11 12.20 -17.38
N GLU A 273 0.36 12.91 -18.42
CA GLU A 273 0.10 14.35 -18.67
C GLU A 273 -1.39 14.75 -18.61
N ARG A 274 -2.30 13.77 -18.68
CA ARG A 274 -3.75 13.94 -18.82
C ARG A 274 -4.54 13.72 -17.54
N GLY A 275 -3.89 13.48 -16.40
CA GLY A 275 -4.54 13.24 -15.12
C GLY A 275 -4.78 11.75 -14.84
N LEU A 276 -5.89 11.43 -14.15
CA LEU A 276 -6.22 10.04 -13.84
C LEU A 276 -6.68 9.28 -15.08
N PRO A 277 -6.37 7.97 -15.20
CA PRO A 277 -6.96 7.13 -16.23
C PRO A 277 -8.50 7.16 -16.17
N VAL A 278 -9.14 7.22 -17.33
CA VAL A 278 -10.59 7.45 -17.46
C VAL A 278 -11.39 6.38 -16.73
N ALA A 279 -10.98 5.11 -16.83
CA ALA A 279 -11.69 4.03 -16.15
C ALA A 279 -11.54 4.10 -14.63
N LEU A 280 -10.38 4.55 -14.15
CA LEU A 280 -10.15 4.75 -12.71
C LEU A 280 -10.97 5.91 -12.19
N GLU A 281 -11.00 7.04 -12.88
CA GLU A 281 -11.82 8.20 -12.50
C GLU A 281 -13.30 7.84 -12.46
N ALA A 282 -13.80 7.12 -13.47
CA ALA A 282 -15.18 6.63 -13.49
C ALA A 282 -15.45 5.65 -12.33
N PHE A 283 -14.50 4.76 -12.00
CA PHE A 283 -14.63 3.80 -10.90
C PHE A 283 -14.70 4.47 -9.54
N LEU A 284 -13.86 5.48 -9.34
CA LEU A 284 -13.87 6.34 -8.18
C LEU A 284 -15.23 7.06 -8.08
N ASN A 285 -15.74 7.65 -9.15
CA ASN A 285 -17.00 8.38 -9.13
C ASN A 285 -18.25 7.50 -8.94
N ALA A 286 -18.18 6.22 -9.33
CA ALA A 286 -19.31 5.29 -9.26
C ALA A 286 -19.65 4.81 -7.83
N GLN A 287 -18.73 4.94 -6.86
CA GLN A 287 -18.91 4.38 -5.51
C GLN A 287 -18.14 5.14 -4.42
N SER A 288 -18.63 5.10 -3.19
CA SER A 288 -17.89 5.60 -2.03
C SER A 288 -16.97 4.51 -1.50
N ILE A 289 -15.68 4.83 -1.35
CA ILE A 289 -14.66 3.93 -0.80
C ILE A 289 -14.13 4.59 0.48
N PRO A 290 -14.27 3.96 1.65
CA PRO A 290 -13.86 4.56 2.92
C PRO A 290 -12.38 4.94 2.99
N ARG A 291 -11.49 4.11 2.46
CA ARG A 291 -10.03 4.33 2.53
C ARG A 291 -9.41 4.23 1.15
N ILE A 292 -8.82 5.32 0.71
CA ILE A 292 -8.17 5.42 -0.59
C ILE A 292 -6.73 5.87 -0.37
N TYR A 293 -5.79 5.14 -0.95
CA TYR A 293 -4.36 5.40 -0.90
C TYR A 293 -3.85 5.52 -2.33
N PHE A 294 -3.14 6.61 -2.62
CA PHE A 294 -2.48 6.84 -3.90
C PHE A 294 -0.99 7.04 -3.67
N ARG A 295 -0.15 6.38 -4.46
CA ARG A 295 1.23 6.82 -4.71
C ARG A 295 1.28 7.40 -6.10
N LEU A 296 1.63 8.68 -6.18
CA LEU A 296 1.87 9.33 -7.45
C LEU A 296 3.37 9.51 -7.59
N TYR A 297 3.94 8.96 -8.65
CA TYR A 297 5.37 9.12 -8.94
C TYR A 297 5.55 9.64 -10.37
N TYR A 298 6.66 10.36 -10.56
CA TYR A 298 6.98 11.01 -11.82
C TYR A 298 7.26 9.97 -12.91
N GLY A 299 6.38 9.91 -13.92
CA GLY A 299 6.69 9.34 -15.23
C GLY A 299 7.44 10.37 -16.07
N TYR A 300 8.10 9.95 -17.15
CA TYR A 300 8.83 10.87 -18.04
C TYR A 300 7.95 12.08 -18.46
N ASP A 301 8.24 13.27 -17.91
CA ASP A 301 7.73 14.60 -18.30
C ASP A 301 6.32 15.04 -17.82
N GLY A 302 5.70 14.35 -16.85
CA GLY A 302 4.33 14.66 -16.37
C GLY A 302 4.21 15.53 -15.09
N ASP A 303 3.26 16.49 -15.06
CA ASP A 303 2.85 17.21 -13.83
C ASP A 303 1.92 16.34 -12.98
N VAL A 304 2.44 15.80 -11.86
CA VAL A 304 1.69 15.00 -10.86
C VAL A 304 0.45 15.73 -10.34
N GLY A 305 0.49 17.05 -10.31
CA GLY A 305 -0.58 17.92 -9.87
C GLY A 305 -1.88 17.81 -10.68
N VAL A 306 -1.83 17.34 -11.93
CA VAL A 306 -3.03 17.23 -12.79
C VAL A 306 -3.99 16.15 -12.27
N ALA A 307 -3.48 14.99 -11.85
CA ALA A 307 -4.30 13.88 -11.33
C ALA A 307 -5.02 14.24 -10.02
N VAL A 308 -4.41 15.12 -9.23
CA VAL A 308 -4.91 15.56 -7.92
C VAL A 308 -6.27 16.25 -8.06
N GLY A 309 -6.47 17.05 -9.10
CA GLY A 309 -7.74 17.74 -9.33
C GLY A 309 -8.92 16.77 -9.41
N SER A 310 -8.78 15.68 -10.16
CA SER A 310 -9.79 14.62 -10.30
C SER A 310 -10.03 13.86 -8.99
N LEU A 311 -8.97 13.58 -8.21
CA LEU A 311 -9.11 12.94 -6.90
C LEU A 311 -9.93 13.82 -5.93
N LEU A 312 -9.69 15.13 -5.95
CA LEU A 312 -10.32 16.09 -5.06
C LEU A 312 -11.73 16.48 -5.44
N ALA A 313 -12.09 16.37 -6.73
CA ALA A 313 -13.43 16.67 -7.22
C ALA A 313 -14.54 15.86 -6.50
N ARG A 314 -14.16 14.78 -5.82
CA ARG A 314 -15.05 13.90 -5.05
C ARG A 314 -15.42 14.43 -3.67
N PHE A 315 -14.69 15.41 -3.15
CA PHE A 315 -14.98 16.02 -1.86
C PHE A 315 -15.94 17.18 -2.04
N HIS A 316 -17.10 17.08 -1.42
CA HIS A 316 -18.13 18.12 -1.40
C HIS A 316 -18.47 18.60 0.02
N SER A 317 -17.93 17.90 1.01
CA SER A 317 -18.08 18.11 2.44
C SER A 317 -16.85 18.83 3.01
N PRO A 318 -16.98 19.42 4.22
CA PRO A 318 -15.83 19.85 4.99
C PRO A 318 -14.78 18.73 5.14
N VAL A 319 -13.51 19.10 5.04
CA VAL A 319 -12.38 18.19 5.18
C VAL A 319 -11.39 18.66 6.24
N HIS A 320 -10.74 17.69 6.86
CA HIS A 320 -9.48 17.89 7.58
C HIS A 320 -8.33 17.55 6.63
N LEU A 321 -7.42 18.49 6.43
CA LEU A 321 -6.24 18.33 5.59
C LEU A 321 -5.01 18.16 6.47
N SER A 322 -4.19 17.14 6.21
CA SER A 322 -2.90 16.94 6.86
C SER A 322 -1.80 16.84 5.83
N LEU A 323 -0.71 17.57 6.04
CA LEU A 323 0.50 17.57 5.21
C LEU A 323 1.68 17.23 6.12
N TYR A 324 2.41 16.15 5.85
CA TYR A 324 3.56 15.78 6.66
C TYR A 324 4.57 14.91 5.89
N LEU A 325 5.84 14.99 6.26
CA LEU A 325 6.85 14.03 5.77
C LEU A 325 6.75 12.71 6.50
N LEU A 326 6.80 11.62 5.71
CA LEU A 326 6.91 10.26 6.20
C LEU A 326 8.34 10.00 6.70
N ASP A 327 8.49 9.70 7.98
CA ASP A 327 9.75 9.22 8.55
C ASP A 327 9.88 7.69 8.37
N GLU A 328 11.10 7.17 8.39
CA GLU A 328 11.41 5.74 8.40
C GLU A 328 10.63 4.98 9.48
N THR A 329 10.45 5.58 10.66
CA THR A 329 9.71 4.96 11.77
C THR A 329 8.21 4.85 11.53
N GLU A 330 7.69 5.58 10.54
CA GLU A 330 6.25 5.66 10.24
C GLU A 330 5.87 4.92 8.96
N LYS A 331 6.86 4.36 8.26
CA LYS A 331 6.64 3.55 7.06
C LYS A 331 5.63 2.42 7.33
N ASP A 332 5.71 1.75 8.47
CA ASP A 332 4.80 0.67 8.84
C ASP A 332 3.31 1.07 8.89
N ALA A 333 3.00 2.36 8.99
CA ALA A 333 1.62 2.86 9.04
C ALA A 333 1.00 3.08 7.66
N VAL A 334 1.81 3.00 6.60
CA VAL A 334 1.39 3.10 5.21
C VAL A 334 1.37 1.69 4.59
N PRO A 335 0.34 1.31 3.80
CA PRO A 335 0.34 0.03 3.11
C PRO A 335 1.64 -0.22 2.34
N GLU A 336 2.21 -1.42 2.47
CA GLU A 336 3.45 -1.86 1.83
C GLU A 336 3.57 -1.51 0.33
N PRO A 337 2.51 -1.65 -0.51
CA PRO A 337 2.55 -1.24 -1.92
C PRO A 337 3.00 0.20 -2.16
N LEU A 338 2.69 1.12 -1.24
CA LEU A 338 3.10 2.51 -1.39
C LEU A 338 4.57 2.74 -1.09
N LEU A 339 5.27 1.79 -0.47
CA LEU A 339 6.67 1.93 -0.04
C LEU A 339 7.66 1.24 -0.98
N VAL A 340 7.22 0.22 -1.72
CA VAL A 340 8.10 -0.78 -2.35
C VAL A 340 8.76 -0.35 -3.67
N HIS A 341 8.54 0.86 -4.17
CA HIS A 341 9.23 1.33 -5.40
C HIS A 341 10.71 1.68 -5.17
N GLU A 342 11.54 0.66 -4.95
CA GLU A 342 12.90 0.66 -5.49
C GLU A 342 12.77 0.33 -6.96
N ILE A 343 12.69 1.34 -7.83
CA ILE A 343 12.77 1.14 -9.28
C ILE A 343 14.04 0.33 -9.54
N ALA A 344 13.86 -0.96 -9.84
CA ALA A 344 14.93 -1.94 -10.00
C ALA A 344 15.87 -1.44 -11.11
N GLY A 345 16.99 -0.82 -10.71
CA GLY A 345 17.94 -0.20 -11.65
C GLY A 345 18.39 1.21 -11.29
N ARG A 346 17.69 1.96 -10.42
CA ARG A 346 18.17 3.25 -9.88
C ARG A 346 18.74 3.10 -8.45
N SER A 347 19.72 2.22 -8.30
CA SER A 347 20.33 1.85 -7.00
C SER A 347 21.21 2.92 -6.33
N GLY A 348 20.96 4.22 -6.57
CA GLY A 348 21.85 5.29 -6.13
C GLY A 348 21.18 6.50 -5.48
N TYR A 349 19.86 6.64 -5.55
CA TYR A 349 19.19 7.77 -4.89
C TYR A 349 18.79 7.35 -3.48
N PRO A 350 19.18 8.10 -2.44
CA PRO A 350 18.68 7.84 -1.09
C PRO A 350 17.16 7.82 -1.17
N THR A 351 16.53 6.83 -0.53
CA THR A 351 15.07 6.77 -0.38
C THR A 351 14.59 8.13 0.12
N GLY A 352 14.03 8.91 -0.80
CA GLY A 352 13.64 10.29 -0.54
C GLY A 352 12.61 10.30 0.58
N SER A 353 12.60 11.38 1.37
CA SER A 353 11.44 11.65 2.22
C SER A 353 10.21 11.75 1.31
N HIS A 354 9.12 11.08 1.67
CA HIS A 354 7.88 11.22 0.91
C HIS A 354 6.97 12.23 1.62
N LEU A 355 6.35 13.12 0.85
CA LEU A 355 5.27 13.94 1.37
C LEU A 355 3.98 13.10 1.41
N VAL A 356 3.36 13.07 2.58
CA VAL A 356 2.03 12.49 2.77
C VAL A 356 1.03 13.63 2.85
N ILE A 357 0.03 13.55 1.97
CA ILE A 357 -1.11 14.45 1.93
C ILE A 357 -2.34 13.64 2.27
N GLU A 358 -2.98 13.98 3.38
CA GLU A 358 -4.11 13.23 3.89
C GLU A 358 -5.34 14.12 3.99
N LEU A 359 -6.43 13.67 3.38
CA LEU A 359 -7.73 14.31 3.43
C LEU A 359 -8.73 13.40 4.12
N HIS A 360 -9.35 13.90 5.19
CA HIS A 360 -10.41 13.22 5.91
C HIS A 360 -11.71 14.01 5.79
N SER A 361 -12.72 13.42 5.17
CA SER A 361 -14.05 14.02 5.06
C SER A 361 -14.83 13.84 6.36
N VAL A 362 -15.34 14.95 6.89
CA VAL A 362 -16.07 14.99 8.17
C VAL A 362 -17.40 14.24 8.10
N ASP A 363 -18.08 14.28 6.95
CA ASP A 363 -19.47 13.82 6.83
C ASP A 363 -19.60 12.31 6.57
N ASN A 364 -18.69 11.73 5.79
CA ASN A 364 -18.79 10.36 5.30
C ASN A 364 -17.62 9.47 5.72
N ASN A 365 -16.73 9.97 6.58
CA ASN A 365 -15.55 9.26 7.08
C ASN A 365 -14.64 8.70 5.95
N THR A 366 -14.71 9.27 4.75
CA THR A 366 -13.83 8.91 3.64
C THR A 366 -12.46 9.53 3.89
N ARG A 367 -11.42 8.71 3.72
CA ARG A 367 -10.01 9.10 3.87
C ARG A 367 -9.29 8.89 2.55
N LEU A 368 -8.64 9.93 2.07
CA LEU A 368 -7.74 9.90 0.92
C LEU A 368 -6.32 10.21 1.42
N THR A 369 -5.38 9.31 1.17
CA THR A 369 -3.96 9.52 1.44
C THR A 369 -3.22 9.52 0.11
N ILE A 370 -2.48 10.58 -0.18
CA ILE A 370 -1.65 10.72 -1.38
C ILE A 370 -0.20 10.77 -0.90
N LEU A 371 0.60 9.82 -1.37
CA LEU A 371 2.03 9.78 -1.19
C LEU A 371 2.69 10.32 -2.45
N VAL A 372 3.57 11.30 -2.28
CA VAL A 372 4.27 11.96 -3.38
C VAL A 372 5.76 12.01 -3.05
N ASP A 373 6.60 11.88 -4.06
CA ASP A 373 8.02 12.16 -3.92
C ASP A 373 8.24 13.65 -3.58
N HIS A 374 9.22 13.94 -2.72
CA HIS A 374 9.47 15.29 -2.22
C HIS A 374 9.63 16.34 -3.34
N GLU A 375 10.29 15.98 -4.43
CA GLU A 375 10.56 16.89 -5.56
C GLU A 375 9.27 17.37 -6.25
N GLU A 376 8.20 16.56 -6.19
CA GLU A 376 6.90 16.85 -6.80
C GLU A 376 5.90 17.48 -5.80
N SER A 377 6.30 17.56 -4.53
CA SER A 377 5.43 18.05 -3.45
C SER A 377 4.88 19.47 -3.69
N PRO A 378 5.63 20.47 -4.18
CA PRO A 378 5.10 21.82 -4.34
C PRO A 378 3.96 21.89 -5.37
N SER A 379 4.10 21.18 -6.50
CA SER A 379 3.03 21.13 -7.52
C SER A 379 1.76 20.49 -6.95
N VAL A 380 1.91 19.36 -6.26
CA VAL A 380 0.76 18.65 -5.68
C VAL A 380 0.09 19.47 -4.58
N VAL A 381 0.84 20.01 -3.63
CA VAL A 381 0.31 20.85 -2.53
C VAL A 381 -0.39 22.08 -3.11
N GLY A 382 0.23 22.76 -4.07
CA GLY A 382 -0.36 23.88 -4.80
C GLY A 382 -1.72 23.55 -5.39
N ARG A 383 -1.82 22.40 -6.06
CA ARG A 383 -3.08 21.92 -6.64
C ARG A 383 -4.11 21.60 -5.56
N VAL A 384 -3.74 20.86 -4.51
CA VAL A 384 -4.66 20.53 -3.40
C VAL A 384 -5.28 21.79 -2.81
N VAL A 385 -4.43 22.74 -2.42
CA VAL A 385 -4.85 23.96 -1.74
C VAL A 385 -5.72 24.84 -2.66
N SER A 386 -5.40 24.89 -3.95
CA SER A 386 -6.18 25.64 -4.94
C SER A 386 -7.55 25.01 -5.27
N SER A 387 -7.66 23.68 -5.21
CA SER A 387 -8.87 22.94 -5.59
C SER A 387 -9.92 22.88 -4.49
N ILE A 388 -9.52 22.82 -3.22
CA ILE A 388 -10.46 22.66 -2.09
C ILE A 388 -10.35 23.74 -0.98
N PRO A 389 -10.01 25.02 -1.27
CA PRO A 389 -9.76 26.00 -0.22
C PRO A 389 -10.98 26.26 0.66
N ASN A 390 -12.18 26.11 0.10
CA ASN A 390 -13.45 26.33 0.79
C ASN A 390 -13.93 25.12 1.61
N LEU A 391 -13.23 23.98 1.55
CA LEU A 391 -13.63 22.76 2.27
C LEU A 391 -12.76 22.51 3.50
N VAL A 392 -11.54 23.06 3.55
CA VAL A 392 -10.61 22.83 4.66
C VAL A 392 -11.09 23.53 5.94
N THR A 393 -11.44 22.74 6.95
CA THR A 393 -11.90 23.22 8.27
C THR A 393 -10.86 23.03 9.37
N GLU A 394 -10.01 22.01 9.22
CA GLU A 394 -8.84 21.75 10.05
C GLU A 394 -7.63 21.50 9.14
N LEU A 395 -6.49 22.10 9.47
CA LEU A 395 -5.23 21.95 8.75
C LEU A 395 -4.14 21.50 9.72
N ASN A 396 -3.52 20.36 9.43
CA ASN A 396 -2.39 19.80 10.16
C ASN A 396 -1.12 19.92 9.30
N LEU A 397 -0.11 20.64 9.78
CA LEU A 397 1.16 20.85 9.07
C LEU A 397 2.32 20.25 9.87
N GLY A 398 2.93 19.20 9.34
CA GLY A 398 4.30 18.80 9.68
C GLY A 398 5.24 19.45 8.66
N LEU A 399 5.78 20.61 9.02
CA LEU A 399 6.56 21.47 8.12
C LEU A 399 7.75 20.67 7.52
N ALA A 400 7.87 20.77 6.20
CA ALA A 400 8.66 19.89 5.34
C ALA A 400 9.55 20.65 4.36
N ASP A 401 9.07 21.77 3.79
CA ASP A 401 9.85 22.70 2.94
C ASP A 401 9.35 24.17 3.05
N GLU A 402 10.20 25.15 2.70
CA GLU A 402 9.87 26.58 2.60
C GLU A 402 8.76 26.86 1.57
N GLU A 403 8.75 26.07 0.50
CA GLU A 403 7.89 26.31 -0.67
C GLU A 403 6.43 25.94 -0.40
N ASP A 404 6.18 24.97 0.50
CA ASP A 404 4.83 24.47 0.80
C ASP A 404 3.87 25.55 1.31
N GLY A 405 4.38 26.51 2.10
CA GLY A 405 3.58 27.61 2.66
C GLY A 405 3.10 28.60 1.60
N GLN A 406 3.88 28.79 0.52
CA GLN A 406 3.61 29.80 -0.50
C GLN A 406 2.36 29.50 -1.34
N HIS A 407 1.91 28.24 -1.32
CA HIS A 407 0.73 27.80 -2.04
C HIS A 407 -0.59 28.23 -1.39
N PHE A 408 -0.57 28.57 -0.10
CA PHE A 408 -1.76 29.00 0.62
C PHE A 408 -2.04 30.48 0.38
N THR A 409 -3.10 30.79 -0.35
CA THR A 409 -3.55 32.19 -0.53
C THR A 409 -4.74 32.52 0.35
N SER A 410 -5.70 31.59 0.50
CA SER A 410 -6.91 31.80 1.28
C SER A 410 -7.53 30.47 1.70
N LEU A 411 -7.91 30.36 2.98
CA LEU A 411 -8.63 29.21 3.55
C LEU A 411 -9.84 29.71 4.33
N PRO A 412 -10.95 30.05 3.66
CA PRO A 412 -12.08 30.75 4.27
C PRO A 412 -12.81 29.97 5.36
N GLN A 413 -12.76 28.63 5.34
CA GLN A 413 -13.44 27.80 6.34
C GLN A 413 -12.50 27.24 7.42
N LEU A 414 -11.20 27.57 7.38
CA LEU A 414 -10.25 27.05 8.35
C LEU A 414 -10.59 27.58 9.75
N THR A 415 -10.82 26.66 10.69
CA THR A 415 -11.12 26.97 12.09
C THR A 415 -9.98 26.59 13.03
N ILE A 416 -9.29 25.49 12.73
CA ILE A 416 -8.18 24.96 13.54
C ILE A 416 -6.96 24.77 12.65
N LEU A 417 -5.86 25.42 13.01
CA LEU A 417 -4.54 25.16 12.44
C LEU A 417 -3.70 24.41 13.47
N ARG A 418 -3.17 23.23 13.13
CA ARG A 418 -2.18 22.52 13.95
C ARG A 418 -0.85 22.47 13.23
N VAL A 419 0.23 22.77 13.95
CA VAL A 419 1.59 22.73 13.41
C VAL A 419 2.48 21.88 14.30
N TYR A 420 3.14 20.90 13.70
CA TYR A 420 4.07 19.98 14.35
C TYR A 420 5.49 20.46 14.15
N LEU A 421 6.19 20.75 15.25
CA LEU A 421 7.56 21.27 15.22
C LEU A 421 8.64 20.17 15.32
N ASP A 422 8.25 18.92 15.58
CA ASP A 422 9.20 17.80 15.76
C ASP A 422 9.74 17.24 14.45
N THR A 423 9.06 17.47 13.32
CA THR A 423 9.53 17.03 11.99
C THR A 423 10.78 17.79 11.54
N LEU A 424 11.10 18.90 12.20
CA LEU A 424 12.31 19.69 12.01
C LEU A 424 13.50 19.07 12.76
N ASP A 425 13.82 17.81 12.44
CA ASP A 425 15.02 17.18 12.98
C ASP A 425 16.24 17.96 12.43
N ASN A 426 17.18 18.32 13.31
CA ASN A 426 18.32 19.20 13.02
C ASN A 426 19.27 18.64 11.92
N ARG A 427 19.02 17.43 11.42
CA ARG A 427 19.85 16.74 10.43
C ARG A 427 20.00 17.51 9.12
N TYR A 428 19.05 18.36 8.77
CA TYR A 428 19.09 19.13 7.51
C TYR A 428 19.53 20.60 7.68
N GLY A 429 19.95 21.02 8.88
CA GLY A 429 20.53 22.36 9.05
C GLY A 429 19.57 23.51 8.72
N TRP A 430 18.28 23.33 9.01
CA TRP A 430 17.24 24.33 8.85
C TRP A 430 17.58 25.59 9.66
N GLU A 431 18.25 26.55 9.03
CA GLU A 431 18.34 27.91 9.54
C GLU A 431 16.94 28.54 9.43
N ILE A 432 16.62 29.47 10.34
CA ILE A 432 15.30 30.07 10.56
C ILE A 432 14.80 30.90 9.35
N ASP A 433 15.56 30.90 8.25
CA ASP A 433 15.36 31.69 7.05
C ASP A 433 14.08 31.31 6.27
N VAL A 434 13.49 30.14 6.55
CA VAL A 434 12.21 29.61 6.01
C VAL A 434 11.06 30.60 6.04
N PHE A 435 11.06 31.50 7.01
CA PHE A 435 9.98 32.47 7.17
C PHE A 435 10.45 33.92 7.04
N ASP A 436 11.49 34.19 6.25
CA ASP A 436 11.96 35.54 6.00
C ASP A 436 10.91 36.38 5.24
N ASN A 437 10.02 37.00 6.03
CA ASN A 437 9.15 38.18 5.86
C ASN A 437 8.51 38.53 4.49
N HIS A 438 8.55 37.69 3.47
CA HIS A 438 8.10 38.04 2.11
C HIS A 438 6.98 37.17 1.54
N GLY A 439 6.60 36.09 2.22
CA GLY A 439 5.42 35.30 1.85
C GLY A 439 4.11 36.11 2.00
N PRO A 440 3.14 35.98 1.07
CA PRO A 440 1.83 36.57 1.24
C PRO A 440 1.10 35.92 2.44
N ALA A 441 0.47 36.73 3.30
CA ALA A 441 -0.30 36.21 4.41
C ALA A 441 -1.55 35.45 3.91
N VAL A 442 -1.78 34.28 4.47
CA VAL A 442 -2.93 33.41 4.17
C VAL A 442 -4.19 33.99 4.78
N ARG A 443 -5.23 34.16 3.96
CA ARG A 443 -6.51 34.68 4.45
C ARG A 443 -7.35 33.59 5.13
N CYS A 444 -7.33 33.55 6.46
CA CYS A 444 -8.10 32.61 7.29
C CYS A 444 -9.15 33.34 8.18
N PRO A 445 -10.29 33.78 7.62
CA PRO A 445 -11.29 34.58 8.33
C PRO A 445 -11.97 33.89 9.52
N CYS A 446 -12.01 32.56 9.52
CA CYS A 446 -12.69 31.74 10.52
C CYS A 446 -11.73 31.10 11.52
N LEU A 447 -10.43 31.42 11.45
CA LEU A 447 -9.42 30.78 12.28
C LEU A 447 -9.63 31.14 13.75
N ASP A 448 -10.05 30.15 14.53
CA ASP A 448 -10.34 30.31 15.96
C ASP A 448 -9.18 29.81 16.83
N GLN A 449 -8.45 28.80 16.37
CA GLN A 449 -7.43 28.13 17.15
C GLN A 449 -6.17 27.82 16.33
N VAL A 450 -5.02 28.10 16.94
CA VAL A 450 -3.70 27.66 16.44
C VAL A 450 -3.10 26.74 17.50
N VAL A 451 -2.79 25.50 17.14
CA VAL A 451 -2.21 24.49 18.01
C VAL A 451 -0.77 24.23 17.58
N ILE A 452 0.17 24.39 18.50
CA ILE A 452 1.58 24.07 18.28
C ILE A 452 1.90 22.78 19.02
N CYS A 453 2.32 21.76 18.30
CA CYS A 453 2.56 20.42 18.79
C CYS A 453 4.07 20.10 18.78
N THR A 454 4.57 19.58 19.91
CA THR A 454 5.93 19.03 20.00
C THR A 454 6.02 17.91 21.05
N SER A 455 6.91 16.96 20.78
CA SER A 455 7.19 15.72 21.49
C SER A 455 8.01 15.93 22.77
N GLY A 456 8.52 17.13 23.00
CA GLY A 456 9.45 17.43 24.10
C GLY A 456 9.27 18.81 24.72
N ARG A 457 10.30 19.23 25.44
CA ARG A 457 10.41 20.58 26.02
C ARG A 457 10.83 21.58 24.95
N TYR A 458 10.18 22.74 24.96
CA TYR A 458 10.48 23.82 24.03
C TYR A 458 10.19 25.18 24.64
N GLY A 459 11.03 26.17 24.37
CA GLY A 459 10.93 27.53 24.85
C GLY A 459 11.17 28.56 23.76
N LEU A 460 11.96 29.58 24.10
CA LEU A 460 12.17 30.76 23.24
C LEU A 460 12.93 30.44 21.95
N GLU A 461 13.64 29.32 21.88
CA GLU A 461 14.33 28.86 20.66
C GLU A 461 13.34 28.54 19.52
N ARG A 462 12.09 28.17 19.84
CA ARG A 462 11.02 27.98 18.85
C ARG A 462 10.14 29.22 18.64
N LEU A 463 10.39 30.31 19.38
CA LEU A 463 9.54 31.51 19.35
C LEU A 463 9.45 32.13 17.96
N GLN A 464 10.56 32.22 17.22
CA GLN A 464 10.54 32.85 15.90
C GLN A 464 9.72 32.04 14.90
N VAL A 465 9.84 30.71 14.92
CA VAL A 465 9.03 29.79 14.09
C VAL A 465 7.55 29.95 14.41
N ILE A 466 7.16 29.94 15.69
CA ILE A 466 5.76 30.15 16.09
C ILE A 466 5.26 31.53 15.65
N ARG A 467 6.08 32.58 15.79
CA ARG A 467 5.70 33.93 15.34
C ARG A 467 5.54 34.03 13.83
N ALA A 468 6.38 33.34 13.08
CA ALA A 468 6.28 33.27 11.64
C ALA A 468 4.97 32.62 11.20
N ILE A 469 4.65 31.42 11.73
CA ILE A 469 3.38 30.74 11.50
C ILE A 469 2.20 31.67 11.83
N LEU A 470 2.25 32.37 12.96
CA LEU A 470 1.20 33.32 13.33
C LEU A 470 1.11 34.50 12.37
N ARG A 471 2.22 35.06 11.87
CA ARG A 471 2.17 36.16 10.89
C ARG A 471 1.59 35.72 9.56
N GLU A 472 1.90 34.50 9.15
CA GLU A 472 1.45 33.93 7.89
C GLU A 472 -0.05 33.63 7.92
N PHE A 473 -0.56 32.97 8.96
CA PHE A 473 -1.97 32.54 9.02
C PHE A 473 -2.91 33.49 9.79
N VAL A 474 -2.38 34.35 10.66
CA VAL A 474 -3.18 35.28 11.49
C VAL A 474 -3.06 36.70 10.93
N LEU A 475 -3.97 37.04 10.02
CA LEU A 475 -4.11 38.40 9.55
C LEU A 475 -4.48 39.34 10.71
N THR A 476 -3.72 40.43 10.86
CA THR A 476 -4.03 41.52 11.80
C THR A 476 -5.13 42.42 11.24
N ASP A 477 -6.34 41.88 11.05
CA ASP A 477 -7.51 42.72 10.82
C ASP A 477 -8.08 43.15 12.19
N SER A 478 -8.03 44.45 12.47
CA SER A 478 -8.51 45.03 13.73
C SER A 478 -9.98 44.72 14.04
N ALA A 479 -10.78 44.33 13.05
CA ALA A 479 -12.19 44.01 13.22
C ALA A 479 -12.47 42.59 13.70
N ARG A 480 -11.47 41.68 13.73
CA ARG A 480 -11.69 40.25 14.01
C ARG A 480 -11.09 39.79 15.34
N PRO A 481 -11.74 38.84 16.04
CA PRO A 481 -11.15 38.23 17.20
C PRO A 481 -9.89 37.45 16.79
N ARG A 482 -8.81 37.65 17.54
CA ARG A 482 -7.57 36.89 17.35
C ARG A 482 -7.79 35.43 17.78
N PRO A 483 -7.09 34.45 17.17
CA PRO A 483 -7.22 33.05 17.55
C PRO A 483 -6.64 32.77 18.94
N LEU A 484 -7.03 31.64 19.53
CA LEU A 484 -6.41 31.08 20.73
C LEU A 484 -5.16 30.28 20.33
N LEU A 485 -4.03 30.52 20.99
CA LEU A 485 -2.84 29.68 20.86
C LEU A 485 -2.88 28.55 21.89
N VAL A 486 -2.77 27.31 21.42
CA VAL A 486 -2.68 26.12 22.28
C VAL A 486 -1.31 25.49 22.09
N LEU A 487 -0.55 25.39 23.17
CA LEU A 487 0.77 24.79 23.20
C LEU A 487 0.66 23.36 23.74
N GLN A 488 1.02 22.36 22.95
CA GLN A 488 1.02 20.94 23.32
C GLN A 488 2.46 20.40 23.40
N GLY A 489 2.74 19.60 24.42
CA GLY A 489 4.09 19.13 24.75
C GLY A 489 4.49 19.61 26.14
N GLU A 490 5.75 20.06 26.30
CA GLU A 490 6.24 20.67 27.54
C GLU A 490 6.75 22.11 27.30
N PRO A 491 5.86 23.08 26.97
CA PRO A 491 6.28 24.46 26.73
C PRO A 491 6.86 25.08 28.00
N LEU A 492 7.99 25.78 27.87
CA LEU A 492 8.60 26.51 28.97
C LEU A 492 7.74 27.73 29.37
N PRO A 493 7.66 28.09 30.66
CA PRO A 493 6.80 29.19 31.15
C PRO A 493 7.03 30.53 30.46
N GLU A 494 8.27 30.80 30.02
CA GLU A 494 8.67 32.01 29.31
C GLU A 494 7.96 32.15 27.96
N LEU A 495 7.67 31.02 27.29
CA LEU A 495 6.95 31.01 26.02
C LEU A 495 5.46 31.31 26.24
N VAL A 496 4.85 30.71 27.26
CA VAL A 496 3.43 30.90 27.62
C VAL A 496 3.12 32.35 28.00
N THR A 497 4.10 33.03 28.62
CA THR A 497 3.96 34.42 29.09
C THR A 497 4.55 35.45 28.11
N SER A 498 4.97 35.02 26.92
CA SER A 498 5.65 35.88 25.95
C SER A 498 4.73 37.02 25.46
N PRO A 499 5.09 38.30 25.69
CA PRO A 499 4.29 39.43 25.21
C PRO A 499 4.26 39.49 23.68
N LEU A 500 5.29 38.95 23.01
CA LEU A 500 5.36 38.90 21.56
C LEU A 500 4.29 37.98 20.98
N LEU A 501 4.02 36.82 21.60
CA LEU A 501 2.94 35.93 21.18
C LEU A 501 1.57 36.50 21.52
N LEU A 502 1.38 36.99 22.75
CA LEU A 502 0.14 37.63 23.20
C LEU A 502 -0.25 38.84 22.33
N SER A 503 0.73 39.50 21.68
CA SER A 503 0.45 40.58 20.74
C SER A 503 -0.20 40.12 19.42
N CYS A 504 -0.22 38.81 19.13
CA CYS A 504 -0.80 38.21 17.92
C CYS A 504 -2.07 37.40 18.20
N VAL A 505 -2.26 36.89 19.42
CA VAL A 505 -3.35 35.95 19.78
C VAL A 505 -4.24 36.51 20.88
N ARG A 506 -5.44 35.95 21.09
CA ARG A 506 -6.33 36.40 22.19
C ARG A 506 -5.92 35.86 23.56
N GLY A 507 -5.18 34.75 23.58
CA GLY A 507 -4.72 34.07 24.77
C GLY A 507 -3.84 32.87 24.42
N ILE A 508 -3.13 32.36 25.41
CA ILE A 508 -2.27 31.18 25.29
C ILE A 508 -2.71 30.17 26.36
N THR A 509 -2.88 28.92 25.96
CA THR A 509 -3.19 27.81 26.88
C THR A 509 -2.26 26.63 26.62
N VAL A 510 -2.00 25.83 27.65
CA VAL A 510 -1.23 24.59 27.52
C VAL A 510 -2.21 23.43 27.47
N GLY A 511 -2.22 22.70 26.35
CA GLY A 511 -3.08 21.54 26.14
C GLY A 511 -2.42 20.24 26.64
N PRO A 512 -3.20 19.18 26.88
CA PRO A 512 -2.64 17.86 27.16
C PRO A 512 -1.82 17.36 25.98
N ARG A 513 -0.80 16.53 26.27
CA ARG A 513 -0.02 15.85 25.23
C ARG A 513 -0.91 14.82 24.55
N HIS A 514 -1.21 15.04 23.28
CA HIS A 514 -1.80 14.00 22.45
C HIS A 514 -0.68 13.13 21.90
N ALA A 515 -0.83 11.81 22.01
CA ALA A 515 -0.01 10.89 21.22
C ALA A 515 -0.42 11.11 19.77
N PHE A 516 0.41 11.87 19.06
CA PHE A 516 0.19 12.13 17.65
C PHE A 516 0.59 10.88 16.88
N SER A 517 -0.39 10.28 16.22
CA SER A 517 -0.15 9.36 15.12
C SER A 517 -0.27 10.18 13.84
N LYS A 518 0.83 10.36 13.09
CA LYS A 518 0.82 11.11 11.82
C LYS A 518 -0.20 10.53 10.84
N THR A 519 -0.28 9.21 10.79
CA THR A 519 -1.34 8.49 10.10
C THR A 519 -2.57 8.47 11.00
N ALA A 520 -3.64 9.15 10.59
CA ALA A 520 -4.88 9.23 11.37
C ALA A 520 -5.52 7.84 11.55
N GLU A 521 -5.13 7.11 12.58
CA GLU A 521 -6.13 6.50 13.44
C GLU A 521 -6.76 7.66 14.20
N CYS A 522 -7.73 8.33 13.56
CA CYS A 522 -8.47 9.48 14.09
C CYS A 522 -8.64 9.31 15.59
N CYS A 523 -7.94 10.14 16.39
CA CYS A 523 -8.03 10.25 17.83
C CYS A 523 -8.98 9.22 18.44
N SER A 524 -8.55 7.96 18.55
CA SER A 524 -9.14 7.07 19.54
C SER A 524 -8.82 7.79 20.84
N THR A 525 -9.79 8.57 21.34
CA THR A 525 -9.76 9.04 22.71
C THR A 525 -9.71 7.76 23.51
N ALA A 526 -8.49 7.36 23.88
CA ALA A 526 -8.29 6.34 24.88
C ALA A 526 -9.02 6.90 26.10
N HIS A 527 -10.25 6.45 26.31
CA HIS A 527 -10.98 6.67 27.53
C HIS A 527 -10.16 5.94 28.58
N VAL A 528 -9.17 6.64 29.13
CA VAL A 528 -8.50 6.25 30.36
C VAL A 528 -9.61 6.24 31.39
N SER A 529 -10.20 5.05 31.54
CA SER A 529 -11.12 4.75 32.60
C SER A 529 -10.26 4.84 33.85
N LEU A 530 -10.28 6.00 34.51
CA LEU A 530 -9.74 6.14 35.84
C LEU A 530 -10.51 5.17 36.72
N VAL A 531 -9.91 4.01 36.97
CA VAL A 531 -10.35 3.10 38.03
C VAL A 531 -10.16 3.88 39.32
N SER A 532 -11.25 4.43 39.85
CA SER A 532 -11.30 4.97 41.21
C SER A 532 -11.13 3.80 42.16
N GLY A 533 -9.94 3.68 42.75
CA GLY A 533 -9.69 2.87 43.94
C GLY A 533 -10.20 3.55 45.20
#